data_AF-A0A525JE97-F1
#
_entry.id   AF-A0A525JE97-F1
#
_cell.length_a   1.000
_cell.length_b   1.000
_cell.length_c   1.000
_cell.angle_alpha   90.00
_cell.angle_beta   90.00
_cell.angle_gamma   90.00
#
_symmetry.space_group_name_H-M   'P 1'
#
loop_
_entity.id
_entity.type
_entity.pdbx_description
1 polymer ?
#
loop_
_entity_poly.entity_id
_entity_poly.type
_entity_poly.pdbx_seq_one_letter_code
_entity_poly.pdbx_strand_id
1 'polypeptide(L)'
;MIVLPPQRRFSVHGVEDAPGRSLLIEGCNFEDAALSFVEHQHLESHRGDPDRDDTVSLLVEDCDTGERQCFRIDLATGEAAPCD
;
A
#
# COMPACT_ATOMS: atom_id res chain seq x y z
N MET A 1 7.89 -13.59 -25.78
CA MET A 1 6.96 -14.06 -24.74
C MET A 1 7.21 -13.17 -23.53
N ILE A 2 6.30 -12.24 -23.22
CA ILE A 2 6.43 -11.44 -22.00
C ILE A 2 5.88 -12.33 -20.88
N VAL A 3 6.76 -12.89 -20.06
CA VAL A 3 6.34 -13.55 -18.82
C VAL A 3 6.05 -12.41 -17.86
N LEU A 4 4.76 -12.08 -17.72
CA LEU A 4 4.35 -11.22 -16.61
C LEU A 4 4.71 -11.98 -15.33
N PRO A 5 5.43 -11.36 -14.38
CA PRO A 5 5.75 -12.01 -13.12
C PRO A 5 4.44 -12.46 -12.43
N PRO A 6 4.46 -13.55 -11.65
CA PRO A 6 3.28 -14.02 -10.96
C PRO A 6 2.80 -12.92 -9.99
N GLN A 7 1.65 -12.34 -10.29
CA GLN A 7 1.01 -11.38 -9.40
C GLN A 7 0.40 -12.15 -8.23
N ARG A 8 0.62 -11.62 -7.02
CA ARG A 8 0.06 -12.13 -5.78
C ARG A 8 -0.94 -11.14 -5.23
N ARG A 9 -1.86 -11.63 -4.42
CA ARG A 9 -2.83 -10.80 -3.73
C ARG A 9 -2.28 -10.40 -2.38
N PHE A 10 -2.29 -9.11 -2.15
CA PHE A 10 -1.87 -8.50 -0.90
C PHE A 10 -3.05 -7.74 -0.30
N SER A 11 -3.27 -7.92 0.99
CA SER A 11 -4.19 -7.11 1.77
C SER A 11 -3.43 -5.93 2.35
N VAL A 12 -3.72 -4.72 1.88
CA VAL A 12 -3.05 -3.48 2.27
C VAL A 12 -4.02 -2.61 3.06
N HIS A 13 -3.60 -2.11 4.21
CA HIS A 13 -4.36 -1.15 5.01
C HIS A 13 -3.43 -0.15 5.69
N GLY A 14 -3.95 1.03 6.04
CA GLY A 14 -3.22 1.97 6.90
C GLY A 14 -3.00 1.37 8.28
N VAL A 15 -1.80 1.54 8.85
CA VAL A 15 -1.47 1.08 10.22
C VAL A 15 -2.38 1.74 11.26
N GLU A 16 -2.72 3.01 11.03
CA GLU A 16 -3.63 3.78 11.89
C GLU A 16 -5.11 3.53 11.55
N ASP A 17 -5.37 2.84 10.45
CA ASP A 17 -6.72 2.58 9.96
C ASP A 17 -7.19 1.22 10.50
N ALA A 18 -8.50 1.10 10.76
CA ALA A 18 -9.03 -0.16 11.23
C ALA A 18 -8.86 -1.25 10.14
N PRO A 19 -8.54 -2.51 10.50
CA PRO A 19 -8.34 -3.59 9.52
C PRO A 19 -9.57 -3.85 8.64
N GLY A 20 -10.74 -3.32 9.00
CA GLY A 20 -11.95 -3.35 8.17
C GLY A 20 -11.91 -2.49 6.90
N ARG A 21 -10.86 -1.69 6.69
CA ARG A 21 -10.64 -0.86 5.49
C ARG A 21 -9.46 -1.33 4.64
N SER A 22 -9.01 -2.56 4.85
CA SER A 22 -8.03 -3.18 3.96
C SER A 22 -8.54 -3.31 2.54
N LEU A 23 -7.73 -2.92 1.57
CA LEU A 23 -7.93 -3.19 0.15
C LEU A 23 -7.08 -4.36 -0.29
N LEU A 24 -7.64 -5.18 -1.17
CA LEU A 24 -6.91 -6.25 -1.84
C LEU A 24 -6.29 -5.69 -3.11
N ILE A 25 -4.97 -5.71 -3.17
CA ILE A 25 -4.16 -5.23 -4.28
C ILE A 25 -3.43 -6.42 -4.91
N GLU A 26 -3.40 -6.45 -6.24
CA GLU A 26 -2.58 -7.41 -6.99
C GLU A 26 -1.23 -6.78 -7.30
N GLY A 27 -0.16 -7.40 -6.82
CA GLY A 27 1.19 -6.86 -6.98
C GLY A 27 2.22 -7.95 -7.26
N CYS A 28 3.40 -7.54 -7.72
CA CYS A 28 4.52 -8.45 -7.93
C CYS A 28 5.30 -8.72 -6.64
N ASN A 29 5.25 -7.78 -5.70
CA ASN A 29 5.88 -7.82 -4.38
C ASN A 29 5.15 -6.88 -3.40
N PHE A 30 5.60 -6.83 -2.15
CA PHE A 30 4.96 -6.03 -1.10
C PHE A 30 5.02 -4.51 -1.37
N GLU A 31 6.14 -4.01 -1.89
CA GLU A 31 6.35 -2.58 -2.20
C GLU A 31 5.44 -2.13 -3.34
N ASP A 32 5.37 -2.92 -4.41
CA ASP A 32 4.49 -2.72 -5.56
C ASP A 32 3.02 -2.67 -5.12
N ALA A 33 2.60 -3.57 -4.22
CA ALA A 33 1.25 -3.56 -3.67
C ALA A 33 0.98 -2.31 -2.79
N ALA A 34 1.97 -1.87 -2.00
CA ALA A 34 1.85 -0.67 -1.17
C ALA A 34 1.69 0.60 -2.03
N LEU A 35 2.51 0.74 -3.08
CA LEU A 35 2.44 1.85 -4.01
C LEU A 35 1.08 1.87 -4.74
N SER A 36 0.63 0.73 -5.26
CA SER A 36 -0.66 0.65 -5.94
C SER A 36 -1.84 0.95 -5.01
N PHE A 37 -1.76 0.58 -3.73
CA PHE A 37 -2.74 0.99 -2.73
C PHE A 37 -2.81 2.51 -2.59
N VAL A 38 -1.66 3.18 -2.51
CA VAL A 38 -1.60 4.65 -2.42
C VAL A 38 -2.17 5.28 -3.68
N GLU A 39 -1.84 4.78 -4.87
CA GLU A 39 -2.43 5.29 -6.12
C GLU A 39 -3.96 5.19 -6.11
N HIS A 40 -4.50 4.07 -5.62
CA HIS A 40 -5.93 3.86 -5.44
C HIS A 40 -6.55 4.79 -4.38
N GLN A 41 -5.92 4.96 -3.22
CA GLN A 41 -6.44 5.80 -2.13
C GLN A 41 -6.24 7.30 -2.35
N HIS A 42 -5.18 7.72 -3.04
CA HIS A 42 -4.94 9.11 -3.42
C HIS A 42 -6.09 9.64 -4.27
N LEU A 43 -6.59 8.82 -5.20
CA LEU A 43 -7.77 9.17 -6.01
C LEU A 43 -9.00 9.47 -5.15
N GLU A 44 -9.14 8.83 -4.00
CA GLU A 44 -10.27 9.02 -3.07
C GLU A 44 -10.03 10.14 -2.04
N SER A 45 -8.78 10.32 -1.60
CA SER A 45 -8.40 11.17 -0.46
C SER A 45 -8.04 12.63 -0.83
N HIS A 46 -7.65 12.93 -2.07
CA HIS A 46 -7.32 14.30 -2.51
C HIS A 46 -8.54 15.25 -2.62
N ARG A 47 -9.70 14.84 -2.11
CA ARG A 47 -10.94 15.62 -2.18
C ARG A 47 -11.15 16.59 -1.00
N GLY A 48 -10.11 17.03 -0.28
CA GLY A 48 -10.37 18.10 0.69
C GLY A 48 -9.28 18.64 1.61
N ASP A 49 -8.13 17.99 1.85
CA ASP A 49 -7.25 18.43 2.96
C ASP A 49 -5.77 18.55 2.54
N PRO A 50 -5.22 19.78 2.47
CA PRO A 50 -3.82 20.04 2.14
C PRO A 50 -2.86 19.97 3.35
N ASP A 51 -3.37 19.71 4.56
CA ASP A 51 -2.58 19.65 5.82
C ASP A 51 -2.39 18.20 6.32
N ARG A 52 -2.82 17.21 5.54
CA ARG A 52 -2.65 15.81 5.91
C ARG A 52 -1.19 15.43 5.71
N ASP A 53 -0.57 14.91 6.77
CA ASP A 53 0.79 14.38 6.79
C ASP A 53 1.10 13.68 5.45
N ASP A 54 2.08 14.19 4.69
CA ASP A 54 2.47 13.67 3.38
C ASP A 54 3.12 12.27 3.48
N THR A 55 3.04 11.62 4.64
CA THR A 55 3.50 10.27 4.88
C THR A 55 2.37 9.39 5.41
N VAL A 56 2.18 8.23 4.78
CA VAL A 56 1.23 7.21 5.23
C VAL A 56 1.96 5.94 5.60
N SER A 57 1.62 5.35 6.76
CA SER A 57 2.13 4.03 7.14
C SER A 57 1.10 2.97 6.74
N LEU A 58 1.52 2.00 5.93
CA LEU A 58 0.73 0.92 5.40
C LEU A 58 1.25 -0.42 5.91
N LEU A 59 0.34 -1.32 6.26
CA LEU A 59 0.63 -2.72 6.53
C LEU A 59 0.16 -3.55 5.34
N VAL A 60 1.10 -4.26 4.73
CA VAL A 60 0.88 -5.15 3.58
C VAL A 60 0.95 -6.59 4.08
N GLU A 61 -0.13 -7.34 3.92
CA GLU A 61 -0.21 -8.77 4.20
C GLU A 61 -0.29 -9.56 2.89
N ASP A 62 0.60 -10.53 2.67
CA ASP A 62 0.49 -11.49 1.57
C ASP A 62 -0.60 -12.52 1.90
N CYS A 63 -1.65 -12.59 1.08
CA CYS A 63 -2.79 -13.47 1.35
C CYS A 63 -2.49 -14.95 1.11
N ASP A 64 -1.38 -15.29 0.45
CA ASP A 64 -1.00 -16.66 0.10
C ASP A 64 -0.17 -17.30 1.23
N THR A 65 0.74 -16.51 1.80
CA THR A 65 1.71 -16.92 2.83
C THR A 65 1.34 -16.43 4.24
N GLY A 66 0.52 -15.38 4.35
CA GLY A 66 0.20 -14.70 5.61
C GLY A 66 1.31 -13.79 6.14
N GLU A 67 2.37 -13.55 5.36
CA GLU A 67 3.47 -12.67 5.75
C GLU A 67 3.04 -11.20 5.75
N ARG A 68 3.45 -10.44 6.76
CA ARG A 68 3.07 -9.03 6.93
C ARG A 68 4.31 -8.15 6.96
N GLN A 69 4.30 -7.08 6.18
CA GLN A 69 5.36 -6.07 6.17
C GLN A 69 4.77 -4.67 6.25
N CYS A 70 5.40 -3.82 7.05
CA CYS A 70 5.00 -2.43 7.22
C CYS A 70 5.88 -1.54 6.32
N PHE A 71 5.22 -0.67 5.56
CA PHE A 71 5.85 0.31 4.70
C PHE A 71 5.30 1.70 5.01
N ARG A 72 6.18 2.66 5.18
CA ARG A 72 5.86 4.08 5.14
C ARG A 72 6.04 4.57 3.70
N ILE A 73 4.98 5.13 3.13
CA ILE A 73 5.00 5.76 1.82
C ILE A 73 4.97 7.27 1.99
N ASP A 74 5.94 7.95 1.39
CA ASP A 74 5.93 9.40 1.24
C ASP A 74 5.11 9.76 -0.01
N LEU A 75 3.98 10.41 0.22
CA LEU A 75 2.97 10.78 -0.77
C LEU A 75 3.43 11.94 -1.66
N ALA A 76 4.35 12.78 -1.16
CA ALA A 76 4.89 13.91 -1.91
C ALA A 76 5.91 13.46 -2.97
N THR A 77 6.69 12.43 -2.67
CA THR A 77 7.74 11.87 -3.54
C THR A 77 7.35 10.56 -4.22
N GLY A 78 6.38 9.83 -3.67
CA GLY A 78 6.00 8.48 -4.07
C GLY A 78 7.00 7.41 -3.60
N GLU A 79 7.83 7.71 -2.61
CA GLU A 79 8.90 6.81 -2.15
C GLU A 79 8.40 5.89 -1.03
N ALA A 80 8.76 4.60 -1.10
CA ALA A 80 8.39 3.59 -0.12
C ALA A 80 9.60 3.22 0.77
N ALA A 81 9.41 3.23 2.08
CA ALA A 81 10.42 2.84 3.06
C ALA A 81 9.84 1.85 4.08
N PRO A 82 10.61 0.91 4.64
CA PRO A 82 10.13 0.05 5.71
C PRO A 82 9.83 0.84 7.01
N CYS A 83 8.83 0.41 7.77
CA CYS A 83 8.63 0.90 9.13
C CYS A 83 9.69 0.26 10.04
N ASP A 84 10.54 1.08 10.67
CA ASP A 84 11.54 0.64 11.65
C ASP A 84 10.91 -0.04 12.89
#